data_AF-A0A942QRI4-F1
#
_entry.id   AF-A0A942QRI4-F1
#
_cell.length_a   1.000
_cell.length_b   1.000
_cell.length_c   1.000
_cell.angle_alpha   90.00
_cell.angle_beta   90.00
_cell.angle_gamma   90.00
#
_symmetry.space_group_name_H-M   'P 1'
#
loop_
_entity.id
_entity.type
_entity.pdbx_description
1 polymer ?
#
loop_
_entity_poly.entity_id
_entity_poly.type
_entity_poly.pdbx_seq_one_letter_code
_entity_poly.pdbx_strand_id
1 'polypeptide(L)'
;MLNNNLPQLSLALTDRCCTGTTGCDWDGTLRRVRTEPIYVQKVYDAALFNLQGLRTVAGQQFKPALGRGVRILRILDIRCRKFFNPANINDPKNLKADPTTIISGAEIVEDGCGKPIELIGPDGKPSEKLLFTDTQECDERGKGTPIFGTQTIDITGNVIVEMDVLFAEDCGKECEATLSASVPVAREGNPLVITNFFQLCLPSVFDTAFLPRFTEFCNISCETRLATNSITRDIFIDPETGIIRANLIIALCVTCEKKIIVPVQLCVLSTGFPVLSAEISPICSSFPQLFPNQIDENRRCKTSDEES
;
A
#
# COMPACT_ATOMS: atom_id res chain seq x y z
N MET A 1 1.71 -62.07 1.05
CA MET A 1 1.94 -60.86 0.23
C MET A 1 0.74 -59.96 0.44
N LEU A 2 0.85 -58.99 1.35
CA LEU A 2 -0.17 -57.98 1.64
C LEU A 2 0.10 -56.78 0.73
N ASN A 3 -0.81 -56.52 -0.19
CA ASN A 3 -0.72 -55.42 -1.15
C ASN A 3 -1.33 -54.16 -0.52
N ASN A 4 -0.51 -53.36 0.14
CA ASN A 4 -0.89 -52.04 0.64
C ASN A 4 -0.79 -51.01 -0.50
N ASN A 5 -1.85 -50.84 -1.28
CA ASN A 5 -2.01 -49.68 -2.15
C ASN A 5 -3.12 -48.79 -1.59
N LEU A 6 -2.77 -47.98 -0.58
CA LEU A 6 -3.53 -46.79 -0.23
C LEU A 6 -3.05 -45.66 -1.16
N PRO A 7 -3.94 -45.00 -1.93
CA PRO A 7 -3.56 -43.83 -2.68
C PRO A 7 -3.21 -42.72 -1.68
N GLN A 8 -1.94 -42.35 -1.69
CA GLN A 8 -1.39 -41.23 -0.94
C GLN A 8 -2.10 -39.97 -1.42
N LEU A 9 -3.03 -39.44 -0.62
CA LEU A 9 -3.68 -38.14 -0.89
C LEU A 9 -2.58 -37.08 -0.97
N SER A 10 -2.23 -36.69 -2.20
CA SER A 10 -1.41 -35.53 -2.46
C SER A 10 -2.21 -34.29 -2.10
N LEU A 11 -2.07 -33.80 -0.87
CA LEU A 11 -2.51 -32.46 -0.43
C LEU A 11 -1.63 -31.36 -1.03
N ALA A 12 -1.23 -31.50 -2.30
CA ALA A 12 -0.64 -30.42 -3.05
C ALA A 12 -1.80 -29.55 -3.53
N LEU A 13 -1.96 -28.34 -2.96
CA LEU A 13 -2.81 -27.32 -3.57
C LEU A 13 -2.32 -27.12 -5.01
N THR A 14 -3.06 -27.65 -5.97
CA THR A 14 -2.72 -27.59 -7.40
C THR A 14 -2.87 -26.19 -7.97
N ASP A 15 -3.63 -25.31 -7.30
CA ASP A 15 -3.84 -23.93 -7.71
C ASP A 15 -3.32 -22.96 -6.65
N ARG A 16 -2.19 -22.31 -6.96
CA ARG A 16 -1.65 -21.18 -6.17
C ARG A 16 -2.33 -19.84 -6.50
N CYS A 17 -3.23 -19.84 -7.47
CA CYS A 17 -3.91 -18.65 -7.96
C CYS A 17 -5.42 -18.91 -8.00
N CYS A 18 -6.21 -17.96 -7.50
CA CYS A 18 -7.66 -17.98 -7.65
C CYS A 18 -8.08 -17.07 -8.80
N THR A 19 -9.10 -17.48 -9.54
CA THR A 19 -9.80 -16.62 -10.50
C THR A 19 -10.83 -15.80 -9.72
N GLY A 20 -10.59 -14.50 -9.60
CA GLY A 20 -11.55 -13.59 -8.99
C GLY A 20 -12.75 -13.38 -9.91
N THR A 21 -13.97 -13.57 -9.40
CA THR A 21 -15.19 -13.21 -10.10
C THR A 21 -15.37 -11.68 -10.04
N THR A 22 -15.39 -11.01 -11.18
CA THR A 22 -15.79 -9.59 -11.25
C THR A 22 -17.30 -9.54 -11.04
N GLY A 23 -17.74 -9.28 -9.81
CA GLY A 23 -19.13 -9.43 -9.37
C GLY A 23 -20.20 -8.60 -10.10
N CYS A 24 -19.85 -7.78 -11.09
CA CYS A 24 -20.79 -6.93 -11.83
C CYS A 24 -20.80 -7.30 -13.32
N ASP A 25 -21.97 -7.68 -13.83
CA ASP A 25 -22.23 -7.86 -15.27
C ASP A 25 -23.21 -6.77 -15.73
N TRP A 26 -22.92 -6.13 -16.86
CA TRP A 26 -23.74 -5.04 -17.41
C TRP A 26 -24.38 -5.50 -18.71
N ASP A 27 -25.71 -5.50 -18.76
CA ASP A 27 -26.49 -5.98 -19.91
C ASP A 27 -26.44 -5.06 -21.15
N GLY A 28 -25.60 -4.02 -21.11
CA GLY A 28 -25.44 -3.03 -22.18
C GLY A 28 -26.58 -2.02 -22.30
N THR A 29 -27.57 -2.06 -21.39
CA THR A 29 -28.74 -1.18 -21.44
C THR A 29 -28.98 -0.42 -20.14
N LEU A 30 -29.54 0.78 -20.24
CA LEU A 30 -29.97 1.56 -19.06
C LEU A 30 -31.36 1.16 -18.55
N ARG A 31 -32.02 0.17 -19.16
CA ARG A 31 -33.43 -0.17 -18.86
C ARG A 31 -33.62 -0.78 -17.48
N ARG A 32 -32.59 -1.42 -16.94
CA ARG A 32 -32.60 -2.10 -15.62
C ARG A 32 -31.78 -1.36 -14.56
N VAL A 33 -31.22 -0.21 -14.91
CA VAL A 33 -30.40 0.60 -14.02
C VAL A 33 -31.32 1.46 -13.15
N ARG A 34 -31.15 1.37 -11.84
CA ARG A 34 -31.84 2.21 -10.85
C ARG A 34 -30.87 3.26 -10.32
N THR A 35 -31.41 4.40 -9.92
CA THR A 35 -30.65 5.42 -9.18
C THR A 35 -30.65 5.04 -7.71
N GLU A 36 -29.47 4.87 -7.13
CA GLU A 36 -29.32 4.58 -5.71
C GLU A 36 -28.52 5.71 -5.04
N PRO A 37 -29.01 6.28 -3.91
CA PRO A 37 -28.23 7.23 -3.14
C PRO A 37 -27.19 6.47 -2.32
N ILE A 38 -25.92 6.77 -2.53
CA ILE A 38 -24.81 6.26 -1.73
C ILE A 38 -24.19 7.39 -0.93
N TYR A 39 -23.91 7.11 0.34
CA TYR A 39 -23.19 8.03 1.22
C TYR A 39 -21.72 7.61 1.26
N VAL A 40 -20.82 8.45 0.75
CA VAL A 40 -19.41 8.12 0.56
C VAL A 40 -18.49 9.26 0.98
N GLN A 41 -17.26 8.91 1.33
CA GLN A 41 -16.16 9.86 1.44
C GLN A 41 -15.66 10.23 0.04
N LYS A 42 -15.77 11.50 -0.34
CA LYS A 42 -15.21 12.02 -1.59
C LYS A 42 -13.98 12.85 -1.32
N VAL A 43 -12.97 12.67 -2.16
CA VAL A 43 -11.77 13.52 -2.17
C VAL A 43 -12.14 14.86 -2.80
N TYR A 44 -12.02 15.93 -2.01
CA TYR A 44 -12.22 17.32 -2.46
C TYR A 44 -10.96 17.86 -3.15
N ASP A 45 -9.81 17.67 -2.50
CA ASP A 45 -8.51 18.07 -3.03
C ASP A 45 -7.44 17.06 -2.61
N ALA A 46 -6.39 16.93 -3.41
CA ALA A 46 -5.31 15.99 -3.16
C ALA A 46 -3.97 16.47 -3.73
N ALA A 47 -2.90 16.10 -3.04
CA ALA A 47 -1.54 16.37 -3.48
C ALA A 47 -0.68 15.11 -3.38
N LEU A 48 0.04 14.81 -4.46
CA LEU A 48 0.93 13.66 -4.57
C LEU A 48 2.38 14.14 -4.63
N PHE A 49 3.24 13.52 -3.84
CA PHE A 49 4.66 13.85 -3.75
C PHE A 49 5.51 12.62 -3.98
N ASN A 50 6.50 12.76 -4.87
CA ASN A 50 7.56 11.77 -5.05
C ASN A 50 8.86 12.37 -4.50
N LEU A 51 9.37 11.76 -3.45
CA LEU A 51 10.52 12.22 -2.70
C LEU A 51 11.62 11.16 -2.77
N GLN A 52 12.87 11.61 -2.63
CA GLN A 52 14.02 10.72 -2.69
C GLN A 52 14.94 10.93 -1.49
N GLY A 53 15.32 9.83 -0.86
CA GLY A 53 16.37 9.77 0.16
C GLY A 53 17.54 8.94 -0.32
N LEU A 54 18.76 9.32 0.03
CA LEU A 54 19.97 8.57 -0.32
C LEU A 54 20.67 8.05 0.93
N ARG A 55 21.05 6.78 0.90
CA ARG A 55 21.88 6.14 1.92
C ARG A 55 23.08 5.48 1.27
N THR A 56 24.27 5.92 1.65
CA THR A 56 25.53 5.27 1.27
C THR A 56 25.94 4.27 2.33
N VAL A 57 26.30 3.06 1.91
CA VAL A 57 26.76 1.97 2.79
C VAL A 57 28.09 1.45 2.28
N ALA A 58 29.08 1.37 3.17
CA ALA A 58 30.41 0.87 2.85
C ALA A 58 30.61 -0.55 3.41
N GLY A 59 31.23 -1.42 2.61
CA GLY A 59 31.65 -2.76 3.03
C GLY A 59 30.51 -3.68 3.47
N GLN A 60 29.31 -3.53 2.91
CA GLN A 60 28.16 -4.37 3.25
C GLN A 60 28.45 -5.82 2.89
N GLN A 61 28.38 -6.71 3.87
CA GLN A 61 28.61 -8.14 3.66
C GLN A 61 27.40 -8.82 3.01
N PHE A 62 27.68 -9.64 1.99
CA PHE A 62 26.70 -10.46 1.27
C PHE A 62 26.84 -11.95 1.58
N LYS A 63 25.77 -12.70 1.36
CA LYS A 63 25.71 -14.17 1.51
C LYS A 63 25.04 -14.81 0.27
N PRO A 64 25.38 -16.04 -0.11
CA PRO A 64 26.44 -16.88 0.46
C PRO A 64 27.84 -16.38 0.11
N ALA A 65 28.86 -16.93 0.78
CA ALA A 65 30.23 -16.79 0.30
C ALA A 65 30.41 -17.65 -0.95
N LEU A 66 31.20 -17.18 -1.93
CA LEU A 66 31.38 -17.88 -3.21
C LEU A 66 32.53 -18.90 -3.19
N GLY A 67 33.27 -19.01 -2.08
CA GLY A 67 34.40 -19.93 -1.95
C GLY A 67 35.77 -19.28 -2.22
N ARG A 68 36.84 -20.06 -2.04
CA ARG A 68 38.22 -19.59 -2.19
C ARG A 68 38.58 -19.33 -3.66
N GLY A 69 39.44 -18.33 -3.89
CA GLY A 69 40.01 -18.05 -5.22
C GLY A 69 39.05 -17.45 -6.25
N VAL A 70 37.77 -17.28 -5.91
CA VAL A 70 36.75 -16.80 -6.84
C VAL A 70 36.94 -15.34 -7.26
N ARG A 71 36.63 -15.06 -8.52
CA ARG A 71 36.64 -13.72 -9.10
C ARG A 71 35.29 -13.40 -9.73
N ILE A 72 34.67 -12.30 -9.32
CA ILE A 72 33.46 -11.78 -9.97
C ILE A 72 33.86 -11.16 -11.32
N LEU A 73 33.25 -11.66 -12.40
CA LEU A 73 33.48 -11.18 -13.76
C LEU A 73 32.56 -10.01 -14.10
N ARG A 74 31.27 -10.14 -13.78
CA ARG A 74 30.24 -9.13 -14.04
C ARG A 74 29.09 -9.24 -13.04
N ILE A 75 28.40 -8.13 -12.85
CA ILE A 75 27.08 -8.11 -12.21
C ILE A 75 26.03 -8.20 -13.31
N LEU A 76 25.06 -9.10 -13.13
CA LEU A 76 23.93 -9.29 -14.03
C LEU A 76 22.78 -8.35 -13.68
N ASP A 77 22.45 -8.26 -12.38
CA ASP A 77 21.33 -7.47 -11.87
C ASP A 77 21.55 -7.11 -10.39
N ILE A 78 20.99 -5.98 -9.95
CA ILE A 78 20.93 -5.57 -8.54
C ILE A 78 19.48 -5.20 -8.22
N ARG A 79 18.86 -5.98 -7.34
CA ARG A 79 17.49 -5.76 -6.89
C ARG A 79 17.48 -5.27 -5.45
N CYS A 80 16.55 -4.37 -5.16
CA CYS A 80 16.27 -3.93 -3.81
C CYS A 80 14.79 -4.15 -3.49
N ARG A 81 14.53 -4.72 -2.32
CA ARG A 81 13.17 -4.90 -1.80
C ARG A 81 13.12 -4.53 -0.33
N LYS A 82 11.92 -4.18 0.12
CA LYS A 82 11.68 -3.85 1.54
C LYS A 82 11.93 -5.08 2.41
N PHE A 83 12.53 -4.87 3.57
CA PHE A 83 12.44 -5.86 4.63
C PHE A 83 11.08 -5.74 5.32
N PHE A 84 10.38 -6.87 5.44
CA PHE A 84 9.15 -6.98 6.23
C PHE A 84 9.12 -8.35 6.91
N ASN A 85 8.94 -8.35 8.22
CA ASN A 85 8.78 -9.55 9.03
C ASN A 85 7.28 -9.82 9.27
N PRO A 86 6.68 -10.80 8.57
CA PRO A 86 5.26 -11.09 8.70
C PRO A 86 4.89 -11.66 10.08
N ALA A 87 5.86 -12.21 10.82
CA ALA A 87 5.61 -12.73 12.17
C ALA A 87 5.57 -11.63 13.24
N ASN A 88 6.10 -10.43 12.94
CA ASN A 88 6.11 -9.31 13.87
C ASN A 88 6.07 -7.97 13.14
N ILE A 89 4.91 -7.32 13.13
CA ILE A 89 4.71 -5.99 12.54
C ILE A 89 5.55 -4.91 13.23
N ASN A 90 5.90 -5.11 14.49
CA ASN A 90 6.69 -4.20 15.31
C ASN A 90 8.20 -4.48 15.25
N ASP A 91 8.66 -5.36 14.36
CA ASP A 91 10.10 -5.58 14.16
C ASP A 91 10.76 -4.26 13.71
N PRO A 92 11.77 -3.73 14.44
CA PRO A 92 12.44 -2.47 14.09
C PRO A 92 13.23 -2.57 12.78
N LYS A 93 13.43 -3.78 12.23
CA LYS A 93 14.02 -3.98 10.90
C LYS A 93 13.02 -3.77 9.77
N ASN A 94 11.71 -3.79 10.05
CA ASN A 94 10.69 -3.50 9.05
C ASN A 94 10.94 -2.11 8.48
N LEU A 95 11.01 -2.00 7.15
CA LEU A 95 11.15 -0.70 6.52
C LEU A 95 9.86 0.09 6.69
N LYS A 96 9.94 1.21 7.41
CA LYS A 96 8.81 2.11 7.68
C LYS A 96 9.12 3.50 7.16
N ALA A 97 8.06 4.20 6.78
CA ALA A 97 8.09 5.61 6.40
C ALA A 97 6.92 6.26 7.14
N ASP A 98 7.23 6.90 8.27
CA ASP A 98 6.24 7.43 9.19
C ASP A 98 6.12 8.94 8.95
N PRO A 99 5.01 9.42 8.33
CA PRO A 99 4.82 10.84 8.10
C PRO A 99 4.32 11.54 9.36
N THR A 100 4.83 12.74 9.61
CA THR A 100 4.32 13.70 10.57
C THR A 100 4.02 14.99 9.82
N THR A 101 2.77 15.42 9.89
CA THR A 101 2.30 16.64 9.22
C THR A 101 1.91 17.71 10.23
N ILE A 102 2.37 18.93 9.96
CA ILE A 102 1.96 20.16 10.64
C ILE A 102 1.22 21.02 9.61
N ILE A 103 0.03 21.49 9.96
CA ILE A 103 -0.82 22.32 9.10
C ILE A 103 -0.75 23.77 9.58
N SER A 104 -0.77 24.70 8.63
CA SER A 104 -0.78 26.15 8.83
C SER A 104 -1.94 26.73 8.01
N GLY A 105 -2.70 27.65 8.62
CA GLY A 105 -3.92 28.20 8.01
C GLY A 105 -5.18 27.36 8.24
N ALA A 106 -5.08 26.28 9.02
CA ALA A 106 -6.22 25.57 9.61
C ALA A 106 -5.78 24.89 10.91
N GLU A 107 -6.75 24.57 11.75
CA GLU A 107 -6.57 23.87 13.01
C GLU A 107 -7.01 22.42 12.86
N ILE A 108 -6.24 21.50 13.46
CA ILE A 108 -6.70 20.14 13.68
C ILE A 108 -7.64 20.21 14.88
N VAL A 109 -8.87 19.75 14.71
CA VAL A 109 -9.86 19.79 15.79
C VAL A 109 -9.43 18.83 16.90
N GLU A 110 -9.33 19.34 18.11
CA GLU A 110 -8.95 18.59 19.31
C GLU A 110 -10.14 18.39 20.25
N ASP A 111 -10.08 17.35 21.08
CA ASP A 111 -10.98 17.20 22.21
C ASP A 111 -10.67 18.22 23.32
N GLY A 112 -11.51 18.25 24.36
CA GLY A 112 -11.30 19.12 25.52
C GLY A 112 -10.03 18.82 26.34
N CYS A 113 -9.26 17.79 25.97
CA CYS A 113 -8.00 17.40 26.58
C CYS A 113 -6.79 17.71 25.67
N GLY A 114 -6.99 18.35 24.51
CA GLY A 114 -5.93 18.68 23.55
C GLY A 114 -5.48 17.51 22.67
N LYS A 115 -6.30 16.46 22.53
CA LYS A 115 -6.01 15.34 21.63
C LYS A 115 -6.75 15.51 20.30
N PRO A 116 -6.07 15.35 19.14
CA PRO A 116 -6.73 15.38 17.84
C PRO A 116 -7.90 14.40 17.73
N ILE A 117 -9.01 14.86 17.17
CA ILE A 117 -10.14 14.01 16.82
C ILE A 117 -9.81 13.24 15.53
N GLU A 118 -9.70 11.92 15.68
CA GLU A 118 -9.45 10.99 14.59
C GLU A 118 -10.72 10.19 14.26
N LEU A 119 -11.01 10.10 12.96
CA LEU A 119 -12.14 9.40 12.38
C LEU A 119 -11.65 8.15 11.64
N ILE A 120 -12.55 7.17 11.55
CA ILE A 120 -12.26 5.92 10.85
C ILE A 120 -12.19 6.19 9.34
N GLY A 121 -11.01 5.97 8.78
CA GLY A 121 -10.77 6.04 7.35
C GLY A 121 -11.18 4.76 6.61
N PRO A 122 -11.01 4.73 5.28
CA PRO A 122 -11.39 3.58 4.45
C PRO A 122 -10.56 2.32 4.74
N ASP A 123 -9.43 2.45 5.44
CA ASP A 123 -8.59 1.36 5.91
C ASP A 123 -9.10 0.70 7.21
N GLY A 124 -10.22 1.21 7.75
CA GLY A 124 -10.84 0.70 8.98
C GLY A 124 -10.13 1.13 10.26
N LYS A 125 -9.23 2.11 10.20
CA LYS A 125 -8.46 2.64 11.34
C LYS A 125 -8.71 4.13 11.55
N PRO A 126 -8.44 4.66 12.76
CA PRO A 126 -8.45 6.10 13.00
C PRO A 126 -7.28 6.75 12.25
N SER A 127 -7.51 7.14 11.00
CA SER A 127 -6.48 7.62 10.06
C SER A 127 -6.84 8.97 9.42
N GLU A 128 -8.05 9.49 9.67
CA GLU A 128 -8.54 10.77 9.19
C GLU A 128 -8.62 11.79 10.33
N LYS A 129 -8.01 12.96 10.20
CA LYS A 129 -8.07 14.04 11.20
C LYS A 129 -9.07 15.12 10.79
N LEU A 130 -9.87 15.62 11.72
CA LEU A 130 -10.78 16.73 11.44
C LEU A 130 -10.03 18.05 11.31
N LEU A 131 -10.37 18.84 10.29
CA LEU A 131 -9.83 20.17 10.08
C LEU A 131 -10.91 21.25 10.21
N PHE A 132 -10.52 22.39 10.76
CA PHE A 132 -11.34 23.59 10.84
C PHE A 132 -10.54 24.83 10.46
N THR A 133 -11.15 25.73 9.70
CA THR A 133 -10.72 27.11 9.52
C THR A 133 -11.95 27.93 9.17
N ASP A 134 -11.92 29.23 9.45
CA ASP A 134 -12.93 30.14 8.92
C ASP A 134 -12.80 30.21 7.38
N THR A 135 -13.86 29.79 6.67
CA THR A 135 -13.93 29.77 5.21
C THR A 135 -14.76 30.91 4.61
N GLN A 136 -15.35 31.78 5.43
CA GLN A 136 -16.40 32.73 5.02
C GLN A 136 -15.98 33.61 3.82
N GLU A 137 -14.78 34.17 3.84
CA GLU A 137 -14.29 35.04 2.75
C GLU A 137 -14.17 34.30 1.41
N CYS A 138 -13.74 33.03 1.45
CA CYS A 138 -13.60 32.22 0.25
C CYS A 138 -14.97 31.72 -0.24
N ASP A 139 -15.88 31.41 0.68
CA ASP A 139 -17.25 30.98 0.39
C ASP A 139 -18.04 32.08 -0.32
N GLU A 140 -17.93 33.34 0.12
CA GLU A 140 -18.53 34.52 -0.55
C GLU A 140 -18.08 34.68 -2.01
N ARG A 141 -16.91 34.12 -2.34
CA ARG A 141 -16.30 34.16 -3.67
C ARG A 141 -16.49 32.85 -4.44
N GLY A 142 -17.16 31.87 -3.86
CA GLY A 142 -17.37 30.53 -4.44
C GLY A 142 -16.06 29.75 -4.62
N LYS A 143 -15.08 29.94 -3.74
CA LYS A 143 -13.75 29.31 -3.79
C LYS A 143 -13.48 28.51 -2.52
N GLY A 144 -12.55 27.57 -2.59
CA GLY A 144 -12.05 26.89 -1.38
C GLY A 144 -10.93 27.70 -0.70
N THR A 145 -10.73 27.42 0.59
CA THR A 145 -9.77 28.12 1.45
C THR A 145 -8.42 27.41 1.41
N PRO A 146 -7.32 28.10 1.05
CA PRO A 146 -6.00 27.48 0.98
C PRO A 146 -5.44 27.20 2.37
N ILE A 147 -4.91 26.00 2.56
CA ILE A 147 -4.13 25.61 3.73
C ILE A 147 -2.74 25.17 3.28
N PHE A 148 -1.76 25.41 4.14
CA PHE A 148 -0.38 25.02 3.89
C PHE A 148 0.04 23.98 4.91
N GLY A 149 0.97 23.12 4.55
CA GLY A 149 1.50 22.16 5.49
C GLY A 149 2.96 21.84 5.25
N THR A 150 3.62 21.50 6.35
CA THR A 150 4.96 20.91 6.33
C THR A 150 4.82 19.45 6.72
N GLN A 151 5.36 18.57 5.90
CA GLN A 151 5.43 17.14 6.15
C GLN A 151 6.88 16.75 6.40
N THR A 152 7.11 16.00 7.46
CA THR A 152 8.38 15.35 7.76
C THR A 152 8.15 13.85 7.74
N ILE A 153 8.98 13.09 7.04
CA ILE A 153 8.87 11.64 6.92
C ILE A 153 10.11 11.02 7.52
N ASP A 154 9.90 10.24 8.58
CA ASP A 154 10.96 9.49 9.24
C ASP A 154 11.04 8.09 8.63
N ILE A 155 12.16 7.81 7.97
CA ILE A 155 12.41 6.50 7.37
C ILE A 155 13.34 5.71 8.27
N THR A 156 12.91 4.50 8.64
CA THR A 156 13.66 3.58 9.51
C THR A 156 13.58 2.14 9.01
N GLY A 157 14.51 1.30 9.46
CA GLY A 157 14.52 -0.13 9.17
C GLY A 157 15.52 -0.54 8.10
N ASN A 158 15.29 -1.72 7.50
CA ASN A 158 16.22 -2.36 6.59
C ASN A 158 15.63 -2.56 5.19
N VAL A 159 16.52 -2.66 4.21
CA VAL A 159 16.21 -3.21 2.89
C VAL A 159 16.92 -4.53 2.70
N ILE A 160 16.43 -5.34 1.77
CA ILE A 160 17.14 -6.53 1.29
C ILE A 160 17.66 -6.21 -0.11
N VAL A 161 18.97 -6.29 -0.26
CA VAL A 161 19.65 -6.13 -1.54
C VAL A 161 20.05 -7.50 -2.03
N GLU A 162 19.65 -7.82 -3.26
CA GLU A 162 20.02 -9.03 -3.97
C GLU A 162 20.85 -8.64 -5.20
N MET A 163 21.98 -9.31 -5.41
CA MET A 163 22.90 -9.04 -6.49
C MET A 163 23.20 -10.36 -7.21
N ASP A 164 22.81 -10.43 -8.48
CA ASP A 164 23.11 -11.58 -9.34
C ASP A 164 24.47 -11.34 -9.99
N VAL A 165 25.40 -12.28 -9.79
CA VAL A 165 26.78 -12.16 -10.27
C VAL A 165 27.15 -13.35 -11.14
N LEU A 166 27.95 -13.08 -12.17
CA LEU A 166 28.71 -14.09 -12.88
C LEU A 166 30.13 -14.10 -12.31
N PHE A 167 30.59 -15.24 -11.84
CA PHE A 167 31.91 -15.41 -11.25
C PHE A 167 32.65 -16.59 -11.88
N ALA A 168 33.97 -16.55 -11.82
CA ALA A 168 34.85 -17.64 -12.22
C ALA A 168 35.48 -18.28 -10.99
N GLU A 169 35.46 -19.60 -10.95
CA GLU A 169 36.24 -20.42 -10.01
C GLU A 169 37.66 -20.63 -10.52
N ASP A 170 38.56 -21.18 -9.69
CA ASP A 170 39.96 -21.46 -10.05
C ASP A 170 40.12 -22.35 -11.30
N CYS A 171 39.12 -23.17 -11.62
CA CYS A 171 39.10 -24.00 -12.82
C CYS A 171 38.74 -23.24 -14.12
N GLY A 172 38.46 -21.92 -14.03
CA GLY A 172 38.07 -21.08 -15.15
C GLY A 172 36.62 -21.24 -15.60
N LYS A 173 35.81 -22.04 -14.89
CA LYS A 173 34.39 -22.21 -15.18
C LYS A 173 33.61 -20.97 -14.73
N GLU A 174 32.75 -20.48 -15.62
CA GLU A 174 31.80 -19.41 -15.31
C GLU A 174 30.54 -19.98 -14.63
N CYS A 175 30.18 -19.39 -13.49
CA CYS A 175 29.05 -19.77 -12.67
C CYS A 175 28.23 -18.54 -12.30
N GLU A 176 26.92 -18.72 -12.11
CA GLU A 176 26.02 -17.66 -11.64
C GLU A 176 25.63 -17.88 -10.18
N ALA A 177 25.51 -16.81 -9.41
CA ALA A 177 25.01 -16.85 -8.04
C ALA A 177 24.24 -15.57 -7.68
N THR A 178 23.20 -15.74 -6.86
CA THR A 178 22.49 -14.63 -6.23
C THR A 178 23.03 -14.40 -4.83
N LEU A 179 23.59 -13.21 -4.61
CA LEU A 179 24.08 -12.74 -3.33
C LEU A 179 22.99 -11.91 -2.66
N SER A 180 22.73 -12.12 -1.37
CA SER A 180 21.74 -11.38 -0.60
C SER A 180 22.33 -10.75 0.66
N ALA A 181 21.90 -9.53 0.98
CA ALA A 181 22.26 -8.81 2.19
C ALA A 181 21.06 -8.06 2.76
N SER A 182 20.89 -8.09 4.08
CA SER A 182 20.01 -7.14 4.78
C SER A 182 20.82 -5.91 5.16
N VAL A 183 20.42 -4.76 4.62
CA VAL A 183 21.16 -3.51 4.74
C VAL A 183 20.35 -2.53 5.60
N PRO A 184 20.90 -2.03 6.72
CA PRO A 184 20.20 -1.05 7.55
C PRO A 184 20.21 0.31 6.88
N VAL A 185 19.01 0.85 6.62
CA VAL A 185 18.84 2.19 6.06
C VAL A 185 19.10 3.22 7.16
N ALA A 186 18.32 3.13 8.23
CA ALA A 186 18.34 4.03 9.37
C ALA A 186 17.74 3.32 10.60
N ARG A 187 18.00 3.86 11.79
CA ARG A 187 17.51 3.31 13.07
C ARG A 187 16.57 4.32 13.73
N GLU A 188 15.71 3.86 14.63
CA GLU A 188 14.75 4.73 15.32
C GLU A 188 15.40 5.94 16.03
N GLY A 189 16.60 5.78 16.61
CA GLY A 189 17.31 6.89 17.25
C GLY A 189 18.01 7.87 16.29
N ASN A 190 18.07 7.55 14.99
CA ASN A 190 18.62 8.43 13.96
C ASN A 190 17.98 8.08 12.61
N PRO A 191 16.70 8.47 12.42
CA PRO A 191 15.95 8.18 11.20
C PRO A 191 16.52 8.98 10.02
N LEU A 192 16.28 8.49 8.80
CA LEU A 192 16.49 9.30 7.61
C LEU A 192 15.27 10.20 7.44
N VAL A 193 15.47 11.50 7.61
CA VAL A 193 14.39 12.50 7.60
C VAL A 193 14.28 13.14 6.22
N ILE A 194 13.07 13.15 5.66
CA ILE A 194 12.75 13.89 4.43
C ILE A 194 11.65 14.90 4.75
N THR A 195 11.87 16.17 4.40
CA THR A 195 10.89 17.23 4.61
C THR A 195 10.36 17.75 3.28
N ASN A 196 9.06 18.02 3.22
CA ASN A 196 8.40 18.62 2.08
C ASN A 196 7.30 19.59 2.52
N PHE A 197 6.95 20.52 1.64
CA PHE A 197 5.89 21.51 1.84
C PHE A 197 4.77 21.28 0.84
N PHE A 198 3.54 21.58 1.24
CA PHE A 198 2.39 21.42 0.38
C PHE A 198 1.34 22.49 0.63
N GLN A 199 0.47 22.66 -0.36
CA GLN A 199 -0.73 23.47 -0.28
C GLN A 199 -1.92 22.58 -0.65
N LEU A 200 -3.01 22.68 0.11
CA LEU A 200 -4.29 22.02 -0.18
C LEU A 200 -5.41 23.04 -0.06
N CYS A 201 -6.58 22.69 -0.56
CA CYS A 201 -7.77 23.50 -0.54
C CYS A 201 -8.84 22.87 0.34
N LEU A 202 -9.39 23.65 1.29
CA LEU A 202 -10.52 23.26 2.11
C LEU A 202 -11.85 23.75 1.50
N PRO A 203 -12.89 22.91 1.48
CA PRO A 203 -14.24 23.37 1.19
C PRO A 203 -14.84 24.15 2.37
N SER A 204 -15.99 24.78 2.14
CA SER A 204 -16.75 25.48 3.19
C SER A 204 -16.98 24.60 4.43
N VAL A 205 -16.73 25.16 5.61
CA VAL A 205 -17.05 24.52 6.90
C VAL A 205 -18.44 24.92 7.43
N PHE A 206 -19.06 25.97 6.87
CA PHE A 206 -20.35 26.49 7.33
C PHE A 206 -21.53 25.93 6.52
N ASP A 207 -21.34 25.73 5.22
CA ASP A 207 -22.37 25.18 4.32
C ASP A 207 -22.35 23.64 4.26
N THR A 208 -21.74 22.99 5.26
CA THR A 208 -21.59 21.53 5.29
C THR A 208 -22.03 20.97 6.64
N ALA A 209 -22.64 19.77 6.62
CA ALA A 209 -23.03 19.07 7.84
C ALA A 209 -21.84 18.41 8.57
N PHE A 210 -20.68 18.33 7.91
CA PHE A 210 -19.49 17.66 8.41
C PHE A 210 -18.26 18.48 8.07
N LEU A 211 -17.36 18.60 9.04
CA LEU A 211 -16.07 19.23 8.83
C LEU A 211 -15.20 18.42 7.86
N PRO A 212 -14.35 19.10 7.06
CA PRO A 212 -13.38 18.45 6.20
C PRO A 212 -12.41 17.57 6.99
N ARG A 213 -11.95 16.50 6.35
CA ARG A 213 -11.05 15.52 6.95
C ARG A 213 -9.74 15.46 6.19
N PHE A 214 -8.64 15.41 6.91
CA PHE A 214 -7.31 15.24 6.35
C PHE A 214 -6.83 13.81 6.55
N THR A 215 -6.30 13.21 5.49
CA THR A 215 -5.57 11.94 5.61
C THR A 215 -4.32 11.98 4.75
N GLU A 216 -3.31 11.24 5.19
CA GLU A 216 -2.08 11.05 4.46
C GLU A 216 -1.62 9.61 4.56
N PHE A 217 -0.99 9.14 3.50
CA PHE A 217 -0.35 7.85 3.48
C PHE A 217 0.87 7.89 2.57
N CYS A 218 1.89 7.16 2.98
CA CYS A 218 3.16 7.09 2.29
C CYS A 218 3.48 5.65 1.96
N ASN A 219 4.04 5.44 0.77
CA ASN A 219 4.64 4.19 0.37
C ASN A 219 6.09 4.45 -0.01
N ILE A 220 6.98 3.58 0.44
CA ILE A 220 8.40 3.63 0.12
C ILE A 220 8.72 2.55 -0.92
N SER A 221 9.77 2.70 -1.70
CA SER A 221 10.45 1.64 -2.46
C SER A 221 11.94 1.92 -2.42
N CYS A 222 12.75 1.00 -2.93
CA CYS A 222 14.18 1.20 -2.97
C CYS A 222 14.77 0.77 -4.30
N GLU A 223 15.79 1.50 -4.73
CA GLU A 223 16.68 1.15 -5.82
C GLU A 223 18.11 1.15 -5.29
N THR A 224 18.98 0.34 -5.87
CA THR A 224 20.35 0.19 -5.37
C THR A 224 21.32 0.06 -6.53
N ARG A 225 22.49 0.67 -6.37
CA ARG A 225 23.63 0.51 -7.27
C ARG A 225 24.93 0.46 -6.50
N LEU A 226 25.99 0.03 -7.17
CA LEU A 226 27.35 0.19 -6.65
C LEU A 226 27.69 1.68 -6.47
N ALA A 227 28.44 2.01 -5.42
CA ALA A 227 28.70 3.40 -5.05
C ALA A 227 29.38 4.21 -6.17
N THR A 228 30.43 3.67 -6.77
CA THR A 228 31.17 4.28 -7.89
C THR A 228 30.88 3.63 -9.25
N ASN A 229 29.85 2.77 -9.30
CA ASN A 229 29.48 1.97 -10.47
C ASN A 229 30.64 1.12 -11.02
N SER A 230 31.53 0.62 -10.16
CA SER A 230 32.74 -0.11 -10.56
C SER A 230 32.98 -1.33 -9.68
N ILE A 231 32.97 -2.52 -10.28
CA ILE A 231 33.21 -3.79 -9.58
C ILE A 231 34.55 -3.78 -8.84
N THR A 232 35.62 -3.30 -9.47
CA THR A 232 36.97 -3.34 -8.90
C THR A 232 37.16 -2.41 -7.70
N ARG A 233 36.35 -1.35 -7.58
CA ARG A 233 36.42 -0.40 -6.46
C ARG A 233 35.38 -0.66 -5.39
N ASP A 234 34.22 -1.14 -5.79
CA ASP A 234 33.07 -1.25 -4.91
C ASP A 234 32.91 -2.65 -4.33
N ILE A 235 33.49 -3.69 -4.94
CA ILE A 235 33.36 -5.07 -4.47
C ILE A 235 34.71 -5.60 -3.98
N PHE A 236 34.70 -6.17 -2.78
CA PHE A 236 35.83 -6.80 -2.13
C PHE A 236 35.49 -8.25 -1.84
N ILE A 237 36.38 -9.15 -2.26
CA ILE A 237 36.26 -10.58 -2.02
C ILE A 237 37.43 -10.96 -1.12
N ASP A 238 37.13 -11.59 0.02
CA ASP A 238 38.15 -12.20 0.85
C ASP A 238 38.69 -13.47 0.14
N PRO A 239 39.98 -13.54 -0.19
CA PRO A 239 40.55 -14.65 -0.94
C PRO A 239 40.53 -15.98 -0.18
N GLU A 240 40.52 -15.96 1.16
CA GLU A 240 40.55 -17.17 1.99
C GLU A 240 39.16 -17.69 2.36
N THR A 241 38.18 -16.80 2.49
CA THR A 241 36.83 -17.19 2.92
C THR A 241 35.80 -17.11 1.80
N GLY A 242 36.08 -16.35 0.73
CA GLY A 242 35.11 -16.06 -0.32
C GLY A 242 33.98 -15.13 0.11
N ILE A 243 34.12 -14.47 1.27
CA ILE A 243 33.15 -13.49 1.75
C ILE A 243 33.20 -12.25 0.87
N ILE A 244 32.02 -11.81 0.44
CA ILE A 244 31.86 -10.65 -0.44
C ILE A 244 31.39 -9.47 0.38
N ARG A 245 32.04 -8.33 0.20
CA ARG A 245 31.64 -7.04 0.74
C ARG A 245 31.49 -6.05 -0.41
N ALA A 246 30.42 -5.26 -0.41
CA ALA A 246 30.21 -4.24 -1.43
C ALA A 246 29.87 -2.86 -0.86
N ASN A 247 30.33 -1.83 -1.56
CA ASN A 247 29.94 -0.44 -1.33
C ASN A 247 28.72 -0.11 -2.19
N LEU A 248 27.65 0.36 -1.57
CA LEU A 248 26.35 0.56 -2.20
C LEU A 248 25.85 1.99 -1.98
N ILE A 249 25.11 2.49 -2.96
CA ILE A 249 24.20 3.63 -2.79
C ILE A 249 22.79 3.08 -2.93
N ILE A 250 22.00 3.28 -1.88
CA ILE A 250 20.58 2.92 -1.82
C ILE A 250 19.79 4.21 -1.96
N ALA A 251 18.98 4.28 -3.01
CA ALA A 251 17.99 5.31 -3.19
C ALA A 251 16.65 4.81 -2.64
N LEU A 252 16.01 5.62 -1.82
CA LEU A 252 14.68 5.37 -1.30
C LEU A 252 13.72 6.30 -2.02
N CYS A 253 12.76 5.73 -2.73
CA CYS A 253 11.73 6.48 -3.44
C CYS A 253 10.48 6.45 -2.58
N VAL A 254 10.05 7.60 -2.08
CA VAL A 254 8.87 7.71 -1.23
C VAL A 254 7.78 8.44 -1.99
N THR A 255 6.63 7.81 -2.14
CA THR A 255 5.43 8.42 -2.68
C THR A 255 4.44 8.64 -1.54
N CYS A 256 4.07 9.89 -1.30
CA CYS A 256 3.06 10.24 -0.32
C CYS A 256 1.90 10.96 -0.99
N GLU A 257 0.68 10.55 -0.66
CA GLU A 257 -0.55 11.20 -1.09
C GLU A 257 -1.23 11.83 0.13
N LYS A 258 -1.73 13.05 -0.04
CA LYS A 258 -2.50 13.78 0.96
C LYS A 258 -3.86 14.12 0.38
N LYS A 259 -4.90 14.05 1.21
CA LYS A 259 -6.28 14.26 0.76
C LYS A 259 -7.06 15.08 1.77
N ILE A 260 -7.86 15.99 1.23
CA ILE A 260 -9.01 16.56 1.92
C ILE A 260 -10.23 15.76 1.50
N ILE A 261 -10.91 15.19 2.47
CA ILE A 261 -12.05 14.31 2.30
C ILE A 261 -13.27 14.98 2.90
N VAL A 262 -14.37 14.94 2.16
CA VAL A 262 -15.68 15.38 2.64
C VAL A 262 -16.71 14.28 2.43
N PRO A 263 -17.62 14.05 3.40
CA PRO A 263 -18.76 13.18 3.17
C PRO A 263 -19.70 13.80 2.14
N VAL A 264 -20.14 13.01 1.18
CA VAL A 264 -21.11 13.42 0.16
C VAL A 264 -22.12 12.32 -0.09
N GLN A 265 -23.32 12.73 -0.50
CA GLN A 265 -24.30 11.85 -1.09
C GLN A 265 -24.15 11.89 -2.60
N LEU A 266 -23.92 10.73 -3.22
CA LEU A 266 -23.89 10.57 -4.68
C LEU A 266 -25.10 9.76 -5.12
N CYS A 267 -25.73 10.15 -6.22
CA CYS A 267 -26.67 9.28 -6.92
C CYS A 267 -25.89 8.50 -7.97
N VAL A 268 -25.76 7.19 -7.77
CA VAL A 268 -25.11 6.31 -8.75
C VAL A 268 -26.15 5.52 -9.53
N LEU A 269 -25.81 5.26 -10.80
CA LEU A 269 -26.54 4.36 -11.67
C LEU A 269 -26.06 2.93 -11.38
N SER A 270 -26.90 2.14 -10.72
CA SER A 270 -26.58 0.79 -10.25
C SER A 270 -27.57 -0.21 -10.86
N THR A 271 -27.08 -1.38 -11.28
CA THR A 271 -27.94 -2.53 -11.63
C THR A 271 -28.31 -3.36 -10.39
N GLY A 272 -27.91 -2.92 -9.20
CA GLY A 272 -28.06 -3.62 -7.92
C GLY A 272 -26.73 -4.16 -7.38
N PHE A 273 -26.80 -4.96 -6.31
CA PHE A 273 -25.62 -5.58 -5.71
C PHE A 273 -25.08 -6.75 -6.57
N PRO A 274 -23.75 -7.01 -6.54
CA PRO A 274 -23.17 -8.16 -7.23
C PRO A 274 -23.80 -9.48 -6.76
N VAL A 275 -24.49 -10.18 -7.66
CA VAL A 275 -25.09 -11.48 -7.38
C VAL A 275 -24.09 -12.56 -7.78
N LEU A 276 -23.37 -13.10 -6.80
CA LEU A 276 -22.52 -14.26 -7.00
C LEU A 276 -23.38 -15.53 -7.01
N SER A 277 -23.22 -16.37 -8.04
CA SER A 277 -23.75 -17.73 -8.01
C SER A 277 -22.97 -18.55 -6.99
N ALA A 278 -23.61 -18.99 -5.92
CA ALA A 278 -22.99 -19.82 -4.90
C ALA A 278 -22.64 -21.21 -5.46
N GLU A 279 -21.50 -21.76 -5.05
CA GLU A 279 -21.14 -23.15 -5.30
C GLU A 279 -21.92 -24.02 -4.29
N ILE A 280 -22.87 -24.83 -4.77
CA ILE A 280 -23.86 -25.51 -3.91
C ILE A 280 -23.38 -26.93 -3.60
N SER A 281 -23.17 -27.24 -2.31
CA SER A 281 -23.06 -28.61 -1.82
C SER A 281 -24.46 -29.14 -1.43
N PRO A 282 -24.88 -30.35 -1.84
CA PRO A 282 -26.29 -30.75 -1.96
C PRO A 282 -27.06 -30.97 -0.64
N ILE A 283 -26.54 -30.57 0.52
CA ILE A 283 -27.11 -30.92 1.83
C ILE A 283 -28.28 -30.01 2.22
N CYS A 284 -28.26 -28.73 1.86
CA CYS A 284 -29.32 -27.78 2.21
C CYS A 284 -30.17 -27.41 1.00
N SER A 285 -31.49 -27.51 1.13
CA SER A 285 -32.47 -27.23 0.06
C SER A 285 -32.79 -25.74 -0.10
N SER A 286 -32.44 -24.89 0.87
CA SER A 286 -32.57 -23.44 0.79
C SER A 286 -31.52 -22.76 1.68
N PHE A 287 -31.07 -21.58 1.25
CA PHE A 287 -30.10 -20.75 1.97
C PHE A 287 -30.68 -19.36 2.20
N PRO A 288 -30.40 -18.71 3.35
CA PRO A 288 -30.82 -17.33 3.58
C PRO A 288 -30.10 -16.38 2.62
N GLN A 289 -30.78 -15.30 2.21
CA GLN A 289 -30.16 -14.24 1.41
C GLN A 289 -29.14 -13.45 2.24
N LEU A 290 -28.01 -13.11 1.62
CA LEU A 290 -26.96 -12.29 2.25
C LEU A 290 -27.31 -10.80 2.30
N PHE A 291 -28.18 -10.34 1.38
CA PHE A 291 -28.57 -8.95 1.26
C PHE A 291 -30.09 -8.80 1.38
N PRO A 292 -30.58 -7.69 1.97
CA PRO A 292 -32.01 -7.40 2.02
C PRO A 292 -32.63 -7.34 0.62
N ASN A 293 -33.91 -7.68 0.51
CA ASN A 293 -34.66 -7.42 -0.71
C ASN A 293 -34.67 -5.92 -1.01
N GLN A 294 -34.33 -5.55 -2.24
CA GLN A 294 -34.55 -4.19 -2.71
C GLN A 294 -36.06 -3.89 -2.65
N ILE A 295 -36.42 -2.79 -2.00
CA ILE A 295 -37.80 -2.31 -1.96
C ILE A 295 -38.06 -1.62 -3.30
N ASP A 296 -38.38 -2.40 -4.33
CA ASP A 296 -38.92 -1.85 -5.57
C ASP A 296 -40.35 -1.39 -5.29
N GLU A 297 -40.70 -0.14 -5.62
CA GLU A 297 -42.02 0.49 -5.40
C GLU A 297 -43.21 -0.22 -6.10
N ASN A 298 -42.99 -1.38 -6.73
CA ASN A 298 -44.00 -2.14 -7.48
C ASN A 298 -44.43 -3.47 -6.82
N ARG A 299 -44.39 -3.58 -5.48
CA ARG A 299 -45.30 -4.51 -4.79
C ARG A 299 -46.72 -3.92 -4.78
N ARG A 300 -47.34 -3.81 -5.96
CA ARG A 300 -48.80 -3.72 -6.02
C ARG A 300 -49.34 -5.04 -5.44
N CYS A 301 -50.08 -4.95 -4.35
CA CYS A 301 -50.93 -6.04 -3.87
C CYS A 301 -51.69 -6.60 -5.07
N LYS A 302 -51.50 -7.89 -5.36
CA LYS A 302 -52.47 -8.63 -6.17
C LYS A 302 -53.76 -8.65 -5.34
N THR A 303 -54.68 -7.74 -5.62
CA THR A 303 -56.06 -7.92 -5.20
C THR A 303 -56.59 -9.16 -5.92
N SER A 304 -57.05 -10.10 -5.12
CA SER A 304 -57.86 -11.24 -5.54
C SER A 304 -59.14 -10.73 -6.17
N ASP A 305 -59.30 -10.93 -7.47
CA ASP A 305 -60.61 -10.98 -8.12
C ASP A 305 -60.63 -12.25 -8.99
N GLU A 306 -60.99 -13.36 -8.34
CA GLU A 306 -61.65 -14.48 -9.01
C GLU A 306 -63.15 -14.14 -9.04
N GLU A 307 -63.68 -13.84 -10.23
CA GLU A 307 -65.09 -14.09 -10.56
C GLU A 307 -65.24 -14.16 -12.09
N SER A 308 -65.03 -15.36 -12.65
CA SER A 308 -65.84 -15.98 -13.70
C SER A 308 -65.57 -17.48 -13.71
#